data_AF-A0A5K1HI56-F1
#
_entry.id   AF-A0A5K1HI56-F1
#
_cell.length_a   1.000
_cell.length_b   1.000
_cell.length_c   1.000
_cell.angle_alpha   90.00
_cell.angle_beta   90.00
_cell.angle_gamma   90.00
#
_symmetry.space_group_name_H-M   'P 1'
#
loop_
_entity.id
_entity.type
_entity.pdbx_description
1 polymer ?
#
loop_
_entity_poly.entity_id
_entity_poly.type
_entity_poly.pdbx_seq_one_letter_code
_entity_poly.pdbx_strand_id
1 'polypeptide(L)'
;LLALQSAVGRGHTKKRKVVAGLIDASGSMGSYWAAMAKFWNQSIAESADFLITFSHIAKLEENPVLSEDLKKHGGGMTNIYAAFEKLEERLMSVPEDASITI
;
A
#
# COMPACT_ATOMS: atom_id res chain seq x y z
N LEU A 1 11.20 -47.29 -25.45
CA LEU A 1 11.00 -47.68 -24.02
C LEU A 1 12.28 -47.28 -23.28
N LEU A 2 12.34 -46.38 -22.30
CA LEU A 2 11.37 -45.85 -21.35
C LEU A 2 11.79 -44.42 -20.97
N ALA A 3 10.81 -43.57 -20.69
CA ALA A 3 10.98 -42.24 -20.14
C ALA A 3 11.44 -42.30 -18.68
N LEU A 4 12.34 -41.39 -18.29
CA LEU A 4 12.58 -41.00 -16.90
C LEU A 4 12.47 -39.48 -16.83
N GLN A 5 11.23 -39.01 -16.87
CA GLN A 5 10.88 -37.68 -16.40
C GLN A 5 11.05 -37.70 -14.88
N SER A 6 12.12 -37.07 -14.41
CA SER A 6 12.29 -36.71 -13.01
C SER A 6 11.16 -35.77 -12.62
N ALA A 7 10.33 -36.24 -11.69
CA ALA A 7 9.27 -35.50 -11.06
C ALA A 7 9.86 -34.31 -10.27
N VAL A 8 10.00 -33.17 -10.93
CA VAL A 8 10.11 -31.88 -10.25
C VAL A 8 8.73 -31.61 -9.66
N GLY A 9 8.56 -31.96 -8.39
CA GLY A 9 7.41 -31.52 -7.62
C GLY A 9 7.37 -30.00 -7.65
N ARG A 10 6.49 -29.43 -8.49
CA ARG A 10 6.12 -28.01 -8.42
C ARG A 10 5.32 -27.82 -7.14
N GLY A 11 6.03 -27.70 -6.02
CA GLY A 11 5.47 -27.05 -4.85
C GLY A 11 4.97 -25.69 -5.31
N HIS A 12 3.66 -25.45 -5.23
CA HIS A 12 3.11 -24.12 -5.40
C HIS A 12 3.64 -23.29 -4.23
N THR A 13 4.80 -22.65 -4.38
CA THR A 13 5.26 -21.64 -3.44
C THR A 13 4.22 -20.53 -3.50
N LYS A 14 3.45 -20.39 -2.41
CA LYS A 14 2.42 -19.38 -2.27
C LYS A 14 3.07 -18.03 -2.53
N LYS A 15 2.68 -17.34 -3.62
CA LYS A 15 3.22 -16.02 -3.95
C LYS A 15 3.10 -15.12 -2.74
N ARG A 16 4.18 -14.42 -2.39
CA ARG A 16 4.15 -13.42 -1.31
C ARG A 16 3.07 -12.39 -1.67
N LYS A 17 2.10 -12.19 -0.78
CA LYS A 17 1.11 -11.12 -0.94
C LYS A 17 1.72 -9.84 -0.38
N VAL A 18 1.57 -8.73 -1.12
CA VAL A 18 1.92 -7.39 -0.67
C VAL A 18 0.66 -6.54 -0.68
N VAL A 19 0.35 -5.89 0.45
CA VAL A 19 -0.79 -4.99 0.59
C VAL A 19 -0.26 -3.57 0.77
N ALA A 20 -0.64 -2.66 -0.12
CA ALA A 20 -0.21 -1.28 -0.13
C ALA A 20 -1.40 -0.36 0.14
N GLY A 21 -1.24 0.62 1.03
CA GLY A 21 -2.20 1.71 1.16
C GLY A 21 -1.84 2.89 0.27
N LEU A 22 -2.83 3.47 -0.41
CA LEU A 22 -2.71 4.73 -1.15
C LEU A 22 -3.90 5.63 -0.78
N ILE A 23 -3.70 6.59 0.12
CA ILE A 23 -4.79 7.31 0.78
C ILE A 23 -4.70 8.82 0.55
N ASP A 24 -5.81 9.40 0.09
CA ASP A 24 -5.97 10.85 -0.03
C ASP A 24 -6.04 11.47 1.38
N ALA A 25 -5.11 12.38 1.65
CA ALA A 25 -4.97 13.19 2.85
C ALA A 25 -5.03 14.70 2.50
N SER A 26 -5.72 15.07 1.43
CA SER A 26 -5.99 16.47 1.06
C SER A 26 -7.00 17.13 2.00
N GLY A 27 -7.11 18.47 1.92
CA GLY A 27 -7.98 19.25 2.79
C GLY A 27 -9.47 18.92 2.66
N SER A 28 -9.92 18.47 1.48
CA SER A 28 -11.31 18.04 1.25
C SER A 28 -11.69 16.81 2.07
N MET A 29 -10.71 16.03 2.52
CA MET A 29 -10.92 14.88 3.40
C MET A 29 -11.21 15.28 4.84
N GLY A 30 -11.08 16.55 5.23
CA GLY A 30 -11.13 17.00 6.63
C GLY A 30 -12.33 16.48 7.43
N SER A 31 -13.55 16.53 6.89
CA SER A 31 -14.75 16.04 7.57
C SER A 31 -14.87 14.51 7.62
N TYR A 32 -14.12 13.80 6.78
CA TYR A 32 -14.19 12.34 6.63
C TYR A 32 -12.96 11.62 7.21
N TRP A 33 -11.87 12.35 7.43
CA TRP A 33 -10.56 11.80 7.73
C TRP A 33 -10.57 10.90 8.96
N ALA A 34 -11.15 11.36 10.07
CA ALA A 34 -11.18 10.57 11.31
C ALA A 34 -11.91 9.22 11.12
N ALA A 35 -13.03 9.22 10.39
CA ALA A 35 -13.76 7.99 10.10
C ALA A 35 -12.96 7.04 9.18
N MET A 36 -12.33 7.59 8.14
CA MET A 36 -11.49 6.84 7.23
C MET A 36 -10.26 6.25 7.94
N ALA A 37 -9.53 7.05 8.72
CA ALA A 37 -8.36 6.63 9.48
C ALA A 37 -8.71 5.50 10.45
N LYS A 38 -9.85 5.63 11.16
CA LYS A 38 -10.35 4.57 12.04
C LYS A 38 -10.68 3.29 11.28
N PHE A 39 -11.40 3.37 10.17
CA PHE A 39 -11.72 2.21 9.34
C PHE A 39 -10.46 1.50 8.84
N TRP A 40 -9.51 2.26 8.28
CA TRP A 40 -8.24 1.75 7.79
C TRP A 40 -7.45 1.03 8.89
N ASN A 41 -7.28 1.68 10.05
CA ASN A 41 -6.54 1.13 11.18
C ASN A 41 -7.14 -0.17 11.70
N GLN A 42 -8.47 -0.27 11.72
CA GLN A 42 -9.17 -1.45 12.22
C GLN A 42 -9.21 -2.61 11.21
N SER A 43 -9.19 -2.31 9.92
CA SER A 43 -9.54 -3.29 8.88
C SER A 43 -8.36 -3.71 8.00
N ILE A 44 -7.36 -2.85 7.82
CA ILE A 44 -6.32 -3.03 6.79
C ILE A 44 -4.91 -2.87 7.36
N ALA A 45 -4.69 -1.90 8.26
CA ALA A 45 -3.35 -1.49 8.69
C ALA A 45 -2.45 -2.63 9.18
N GLU A 46 -2.98 -3.58 9.94
CA GLU A 46 -2.20 -4.74 10.45
C GLU A 46 -1.68 -5.65 9.32
N SER A 47 -2.38 -5.68 8.18
CA SER A 47 -2.02 -6.49 7.02
C SER A 47 -1.25 -5.74 5.94
N ALA A 48 -1.10 -4.42 6.06
CA ALA A 48 -0.46 -3.58 5.07
C ALA A 48 1.07 -3.61 5.23
N ASP A 49 1.78 -3.87 4.14
CA ASP A 49 3.25 -3.83 4.08
C ASP A 49 3.78 -2.39 4.08
N PHE A 50 3.03 -1.46 3.48
CA PHE A 50 3.35 -0.04 3.50
C PHE A 50 2.12 0.83 3.20
N LEU A 51 2.24 2.11 3.50
CA LEU A 51 1.19 3.10 3.32
C LEU A 51 1.77 4.37 2.73
N ILE A 52 1.14 4.87 1.67
CA ILE A 52 1.41 6.18 1.09
C ILE A 52 0.19 7.06 1.33
N THR A 53 0.41 8.22 1.92
CA THR A 53 -0.58 9.30 2.00
C THR A 53 -0.25 10.35 0.96
N PHE A 54 -1.27 11.00 0.38
CA PHE A 54 -1.04 12.05 -0.60
C PHE A 54 -1.97 13.25 -0.41
N SER A 55 -1.41 14.44 -0.64
CA SER A 55 -2.12 15.71 -0.72
C SER A 55 -1.46 16.54 -1.82
N HIS A 56 -0.92 17.71 -1.53
CA HIS A 56 -0.07 18.45 -2.47
C HIS A 56 1.28 17.75 -2.71
N ILE A 57 1.71 16.91 -1.77
CA ILE A 57 2.85 15.99 -1.86
C ILE A 57 2.41 14.57 -1.48
N ALA A 58 3.15 13.56 -1.94
CA ALA A 58 3.00 12.18 -1.50
C ALA A 58 4.08 11.80 -0.48
N LYS A 59 3.70 11.04 0.54
CA LYS A 59 4.56 10.63 1.65
C LYS A 59 4.43 9.13 1.87
N LEU A 60 5.58 8.44 1.96
CA LEU A 60 5.63 7.09 2.52
C LEU A 60 5.59 7.22 4.04
N GLU A 61 4.58 6.63 4.67
CA GLU A 61 4.44 6.66 6.13
C GLU A 61 5.44 5.71 6.79
N GLU A 62 5.90 6.08 7.99
CA GLU A 62 6.86 5.28 8.77
C GLU A 62 6.25 3.94 9.21
N ASN A 63 4.94 3.90 9.38
CA ASN A 63 4.16 2.71 9.68
C ASN A 63 2.78 2.82 9.00
N PRO A 64 2.08 1.70 8.77
CA PRO A 64 0.81 1.71 8.07
C PRO A 64 -0.39 2.15 8.94
N VAL A 65 -0.16 2.79 10.09
CA VAL A 65 -1.23 3.27 10.98
C VAL A 65 -1.42 4.77 10.79
N LEU A 66 -2.67 5.17 10.59
CA LEU A 66 -3.06 6.57 10.45
C LEU A 66 -3.39 7.20 11.80
N SER A 67 -2.92 8.42 12.03
CA SER A 67 -3.43 9.32 13.05
C SER A 67 -4.77 9.91 12.60
N GLU A 68 -5.71 10.07 13.54
CA GLU A 68 -6.96 10.79 13.29
C GLU A 68 -6.76 12.30 13.07
N ASP A 69 -5.57 12.83 13.36
CA ASP A 69 -5.16 14.18 12.96
C ASP A 69 -4.63 14.19 11.51
N LEU A 70 -5.44 14.71 10.58
CA LEU A 70 -5.13 14.85 9.15
C LEU A 70 -3.79 15.56 8.91
N LYS A 71 -3.44 16.55 9.74
CA LYS A 71 -2.24 17.38 9.53
C LYS A 71 -0.93 16.60 9.65
N LYS A 72 -0.96 15.40 10.25
CA LYS A 72 0.20 14.51 10.32
C LYS A 72 0.49 13.75 9.02
N HIS A 73 -0.52 13.70 8.14
CA HIS A 73 -0.50 12.91 6.91
C HIS A 73 -0.59 13.79 5.66
N GLY A 74 -1.19 14.97 5.76
CA GLY A 74 -1.27 15.90 4.64
C GLY A 74 -2.07 17.16 4.93
N GLY A 75 -2.66 17.69 3.87
CA GLY A 75 -3.52 18.86 3.87
C GLY A 75 -3.37 19.66 2.58
N GLY A 76 -4.32 20.57 2.36
CA GLY A 76 -4.31 21.45 1.19
C GLY A 76 -4.87 20.77 -0.07
N MET A 77 -4.20 20.96 -1.20
CA MET A 77 -4.66 20.47 -2.50
C MET A 77 -4.47 18.95 -2.67
N THR A 78 -5.02 18.41 -3.75
CA THR A 78 -4.87 17.01 -4.15
C THR A 78 -3.92 16.92 -5.34
N ASN A 79 -2.87 16.12 -5.23
CA ASN A 79 -1.92 15.79 -6.30
C ASN A 79 -1.79 14.26 -6.39
N ILE A 80 -2.69 13.66 -7.14
CA ILE A 80 -2.71 12.20 -7.33
C ILE A 80 -1.52 11.70 -8.15
N TYR A 81 -0.93 12.53 -9.02
CA TYR A 81 0.25 12.14 -9.81
C TYR A 81 1.45 11.86 -8.89
N ALA A 82 1.69 12.71 -7.89
CA ALA A 82 2.72 12.47 -6.89
C ALA A 82 2.50 11.16 -6.13
N ALA A 83 1.24 10.76 -5.93
CA ALA A 83 0.90 9.49 -5.28
C ALA A 83 1.35 8.29 -6.12
N PHE A 84 1.11 8.32 -7.43
CA PHE A 84 1.53 7.27 -8.36
C PHE A 84 3.04 7.23 -8.55
N GLU A 85 3.71 8.37 -8.69
CA GLU A 85 5.18 8.43 -8.75
C GLU A 85 5.79 7.78 -7.50
N LYS A 86 5.26 8.11 -6.31
CA LYS A 86 5.75 7.53 -5.06
C LYS A 86 5.47 6.04 -4.93
N LEU A 87 4.32 5.60 -5.44
CA LEU A 87 3.98 4.18 -5.49
C LEU A 87 4.93 3.42 -6.42
N GLU A 88 5.19 3.94 -7.62
CA GLU A 88 6.13 3.34 -8.58
C GLU A 88 7.53 3.21 -7.98
N GLU A 89 8.06 4.27 -7.36
CA GLU A 89 9.32 4.23 -6.61
C GLU A 89 9.35 3.09 -5.58
N ARG A 90 8.26 2.91 -4.83
CA ARG A 90 8.18 1.86 -3.81
C ARG A 90 8.08 0.47 -4.42
N LEU A 91 7.32 0.32 -5.51
CA LEU A 91 7.14 -0.96 -6.21
C LEU A 91 8.45 -1.50 -6.80
N MET A 92 9.41 -0.64 -7.16
CA MET A 92 10.75 -1.07 -7.59
C MET A 92 11.53 -1.89 -6.54
N SER A 93 11.12 -1.81 -5.27
CA SER A 93 11.72 -2.59 -4.18
C SER A 93 10.91 -3.85 -3.80
N VAL A 94 9.75 -4.06 -4.43
CA VAL A 94 8.90 -5.23 -4.20
C VAL A 94 9.40 -6.39 -5.08
N PRO A 95 9.52 -7.62 -4.55
CA PRO A 95 9.90 -8.77 -5.35
C PRO A 95 8.96 -9.00 -6.54
N GLU A 96 9.51 -9.31 -7.71
CA GLU A 96 8.75 -9.49 -8.97
C GLU A 96 7.71 -10.63 -8.90
N ASP A 97 7.93 -11.61 -8.03
CA ASP A 97 7.04 -12.75 -7.84
C ASP A 97 5.88 -12.48 -6.86
N ALA A 98 5.86 -11.30 -6.24
CA ALA A 98 4.82 -10.89 -5.30
C ALA A 98 3.48 -10.61 -6.01
N SER A 99 2.38 -10.98 -5.34
CA SER A 99 1.03 -10.55 -5.71
C SER A 99 0.71 -9.27 -4.97
N ILE A 100 0.53 -8.17 -5.70
CA ILE A 100 0.27 -6.86 -5.11
C ILE A 100 -1.25 -6.60 -5.05
N THR A 101 -1.72 -6.05 -3.94
CA THR A 101 -3.04 -5.47 -3.76
C THR A 101 -2.86 -4.04 -3.29
N ILE A 102 -3.57 -3.11 -3.92
CA ILE A 102 -3.63 -1.69 -3.55
C ILE A 102 -5.06 -1.40 -3.10
#